data_AF-A0A373HZ57-F1
#
_entry.id   AF-A0A373HZ57-F1
#
_cell.length_a   1.000
_cell.length_b   1.000
_cell.length_c   1.000
_cell.angle_alpha   90.00
_cell.angle_beta   90.00
_cell.angle_gamma   90.00
#
_symmetry.space_group_name_H-M   'P 1'
#
loop_
_entity.id
_entity.type
_entity.pdbx_description
1 polymer ?
#
loop_
_entity_poly.entity_id
_entity_poly.type
_entity_poly.pdbx_seq_one_letter_code
_entity_poly.pdbx_strand_id
1 'polypeptide(L)'
;MYGAILGDIIGSPFEFDRGDKTKDFKLFSRRSHFTDDSVMTLAVCEALLKVGQDATVKEIEDTVISSMQSWGRRYPHEGYGGYFRRWLTARHPEPYNSFGNGSAMRVSAAGWLYDSLEKTRVVAKATANVTHNHPEGIKGAEATASAIFMARNGSSKEEIKKYIENEFHYDLNRTLDEIRPSFHMDETCQKTVPEAIIAFLEARDFEDAIRNAVSLGGDTDTLGAITGSIAEAYFGISETLISECRNRINKDMRDVVDAFYSLVREDDSPNTNQMIEKAINQYYVHNDKEGMILFIDMMINTMKQGGEFIVPYITKNSFLSKEQINSINIGDIFTLDHDVKLKMETVKDASGKEWLGVFTSTEEMHKGSSGNVQINQSILSILKLVIDWKEIDGIVINPFGKYMQISKAMILLLIGIYEEHEK
;
A
#
# COMPACT_ATOMS: atom_id res chain seq x y z
N MET A 1 1.38 3.04 5.98
CA MET A 1 0.92 2.98 7.39
C MET A 1 1.06 1.58 7.98
N TYR A 2 0.47 0.55 7.35
CA TYR A 2 0.56 -0.84 7.81
C TYR A 2 1.99 -1.35 7.96
N GLY A 3 2.93 -0.88 7.14
CA GLY A 3 4.33 -1.29 7.18
C GLY A 3 5.01 -0.93 8.49
N ALA A 4 4.76 0.29 8.99
CA ALA A 4 5.28 0.72 10.29
C ALA A 4 4.72 -0.14 11.43
N ILE A 5 3.40 -0.34 11.43
CA ILE A 5 2.69 -1.11 12.47
C ILE A 5 3.12 -2.58 12.46
N LEU A 6 3.24 -3.19 11.28
CA LEU A 6 3.72 -4.57 11.14
C LEU A 6 5.18 -4.71 11.60
N GLY A 7 6.03 -3.75 11.24
CA GLY A 7 7.42 -3.73 11.66
C GLY A 7 7.59 -3.70 13.17
N ASP A 8 6.87 -2.81 13.84
CA ASP A 8 6.75 -2.76 15.30
C ASP A 8 6.28 -4.11 15.86
N ILE A 9 5.09 -4.58 15.45
CA ILE A 9 4.48 -5.81 15.99
C ILE A 9 5.38 -7.04 15.83
N ILE A 10 6.05 -7.17 14.69
CA ILE A 10 6.93 -8.29 14.37
C ILE A 10 8.24 -8.16 15.14
N GLY A 11 8.76 -6.94 15.32
CA GLY A 11 10.00 -6.65 16.03
C GLY A 11 9.90 -6.72 17.56
N SER A 12 8.76 -6.38 18.16
CA SER A 12 8.60 -6.24 19.61
C SER A 12 9.00 -7.47 20.46
N PRO A 13 8.84 -8.74 20.02
CA PRO A 13 9.31 -9.89 20.79
C PRO A 13 10.84 -10.00 20.92
N PHE A 14 11.58 -9.34 20.03
CA PHE A 14 13.03 -9.48 19.85
C PHE A 14 13.83 -8.30 20.41
N GLU A 15 13.13 -7.24 20.84
CA GLU A 15 13.72 -6.02 21.40
C GLU A 15 14.64 -6.36 22.58
N PHE A 16 15.71 -5.59 22.76
CA PHE A 16 16.79 -5.84 23.73
C PHE A 16 17.57 -7.13 23.47
N ASP A 17 17.81 -7.46 22.19
CA ASP A 17 18.56 -8.66 21.78
C ASP A 17 17.97 -9.97 22.32
N ARG A 18 16.64 -10.06 22.46
CA ARG A 18 15.95 -11.25 23.02
C ARG A 18 15.84 -12.42 22.03
N GLY A 19 16.53 -12.36 20.89
CA GLY A 19 16.58 -13.41 19.87
C GLY A 19 17.98 -13.61 19.28
N ASP A 20 18.10 -14.60 18.39
CA ASP A 20 19.40 -15.09 17.90
C ASP A 20 20.01 -14.26 16.76
N LYS A 21 19.54 -13.02 16.53
CA LYS A 21 19.96 -12.15 15.41
C LYS A 21 20.03 -12.89 14.08
N THR A 22 18.89 -13.49 13.71
CA THR A 22 18.73 -14.32 12.52
C THR A 22 17.51 -13.86 11.74
N LYS A 23 17.48 -14.14 10.44
CA LYS A 23 16.28 -13.97 9.60
C LYS A 23 15.29 -15.12 9.76
N ASP A 24 15.74 -16.26 10.29
CA ASP A 24 14.92 -17.45 10.49
C ASP A 24 14.16 -17.38 11.83
N PHE A 25 13.00 -16.74 11.79
CA PHE A 25 12.07 -16.66 12.92
C PHE A 25 10.62 -16.64 12.44
N LYS A 26 9.68 -16.93 13.34
CA LYS A 26 8.25 -16.77 13.06
C LYS A 26 7.89 -15.30 13.18
N LEU A 27 7.35 -14.69 12.12
CA LEU A 27 6.95 -13.27 12.10
C LEU A 27 6.00 -12.93 13.26
N PHE A 28 5.05 -13.83 13.53
CA PHE A 28 4.05 -13.62 14.56
C PHE A 28 4.13 -14.68 15.65
N SER A 29 4.04 -14.20 16.89
CA SER A 29 3.96 -15.02 18.10
C SER A 29 2.92 -14.45 19.07
N ARG A 30 2.69 -15.14 20.19
CA ARG A 30 1.85 -14.62 21.29
C ARG A 30 2.45 -13.37 21.95
N ARG A 31 3.75 -13.12 21.75
CA ARG A 31 4.46 -11.94 22.25
C ARG A 31 4.46 -10.78 21.24
N SER A 32 4.00 -10.99 20.01
CA SER A 32 3.94 -9.95 18.98
C SER A 32 2.76 -9.03 19.25
N HIS A 33 3.05 -7.82 19.71
CA HIS A 33 2.08 -6.77 20.03
C HIS A 33 2.63 -5.42 19.56
N PHE A 34 1.75 -4.45 19.33
CA PHE A 34 2.16 -3.10 18.99
C PHE A 34 2.77 -2.41 20.22
N THR A 35 3.66 -1.44 19.99
CA THR A 35 4.31 -0.63 21.02
C THR A 35 4.03 0.87 20.79
N ASP A 36 4.80 1.74 21.41
CA ASP A 36 4.67 3.18 21.25
C ASP A 36 4.92 3.65 19.82
N ASP A 37 5.66 2.91 19.03
CA ASP A 37 5.86 3.09 17.60
C ASP A 37 4.54 3.18 16.85
N SER A 38 3.70 2.14 16.93
CA SER A 38 2.38 2.13 16.31
C SER A 38 1.46 3.20 16.90
N VAL A 39 1.45 3.35 18.23
CA VAL A 39 0.56 4.31 18.88
C VAL A 39 0.88 5.74 18.43
N MET A 40 2.15 6.10 18.38
CA MET A 40 2.60 7.43 17.97
C MET A 40 2.52 7.62 16.45
N THR A 41 2.74 6.58 15.67
CA THR A 41 2.47 6.56 14.22
C THR A 41 1.03 6.96 13.93
N LEU A 42 0.07 6.35 14.63
CA LEU A 42 -1.35 6.63 14.47
C LEU A 42 -1.73 8.02 15.00
N ALA A 43 -1.14 8.46 16.10
CA ALA A 43 -1.36 9.80 16.63
C ALA A 43 -0.89 10.91 15.66
N VAL A 44 0.30 10.75 15.08
CA VAL A 44 0.81 11.68 14.06
C VAL A 44 -0.09 11.63 12.82
N CYS A 45 -0.49 10.44 12.38
CA CYS A 45 -1.40 10.29 11.25
C CYS A 45 -2.74 11.01 11.47
N GLU A 46 -3.41 10.76 12.59
CA GLU A 46 -4.67 11.41 12.95
C GLU A 46 -4.53 12.94 12.99
N ALA A 47 -3.43 13.45 13.55
CA ALA A 47 -3.16 14.88 13.59
C ALA A 47 -3.02 15.48 12.17
N LEU A 48 -2.25 14.83 11.30
CA LEU A 48 -2.03 15.31 9.92
C LEU A 48 -3.31 15.26 9.08
N LEU A 49 -4.11 14.20 9.21
CA LEU A 49 -5.43 14.11 8.57
C LEU A 49 -6.36 15.23 9.04
N LYS A 50 -6.32 15.57 10.33
CA LYS A 50 -7.18 16.60 10.93
C LYS A 50 -6.81 18.01 10.51
N VAL A 51 -5.51 18.34 10.43
CA VAL A 51 -5.07 19.69 10.04
C VAL A 51 -5.15 19.93 8.54
N GLY A 52 -5.08 18.88 7.73
CA GLY A 52 -5.08 18.97 6.27
C GLY A 52 -3.73 19.39 5.68
N GLN A 53 -3.63 19.36 4.35
CA GLN A 53 -2.34 19.54 3.65
C GLN A 53 -1.81 20.99 3.68
N ASP A 54 -2.71 21.97 3.74
CA ASP A 54 -2.40 23.41 3.70
C ASP A 54 -2.04 24.01 5.07
N ALA A 55 -2.07 23.20 6.13
CA ALA A 55 -1.78 23.65 7.48
C ALA A 55 -0.39 24.29 7.61
N THR A 56 -0.31 25.33 8.43
CA THR A 56 0.95 25.94 8.83
C THR A 56 1.73 25.02 9.76
N VAL A 57 3.05 25.23 9.86
CA VAL A 57 3.93 24.46 10.77
C VAL A 57 3.41 24.49 12.21
N LYS A 58 2.94 25.66 12.67
CA LYS A 58 2.43 25.80 14.04
C LYS A 58 1.14 25.00 14.27
N GLU A 59 0.21 25.02 13.32
CA GLU A 59 -1.03 24.24 13.42
C GLU A 59 -0.75 22.73 13.43
N ILE A 60 0.23 22.28 12.65
CA ILE A 60 0.72 20.90 12.67
C ILE A 60 1.30 20.57 14.05
N GLU A 61 2.23 21.37 14.57
CA GLU A 61 2.85 21.14 15.88
C GLU A 61 1.81 21.09 17.01
N ASP A 62 0.91 22.07 17.09
CA ASP A 62 -0.14 22.15 18.12
C ASP A 62 -1.08 20.93 18.07
N THR A 63 -1.44 20.48 16.87
CA THR A 63 -2.35 19.33 16.68
C THR A 63 -1.65 18.00 16.93
N VAL A 64 -0.39 17.85 16.51
CA VAL A 64 0.44 16.69 16.79
C VAL A 64 0.64 16.54 18.30
N ILE A 65 0.95 17.63 19.01
CA ILE A 65 1.04 17.63 20.48
C ILE A 65 -0.24 17.08 21.11
N SER A 66 -1.37 17.64 20.70
CA SER A 66 -2.69 17.30 21.25
C SER A 66 -3.06 15.84 20.98
N SER A 67 -2.83 15.34 19.76
CA SER A 67 -3.13 13.95 19.40
C SER A 67 -2.19 12.97 20.09
N MET A 68 -0.87 13.23 20.10
CA MET A 68 0.10 12.35 20.77
C MET A 68 -0.16 12.23 22.27
N GLN A 69 -0.48 13.33 22.97
CA GLN A 69 -0.88 13.25 24.38
C GLN A 69 -2.19 12.48 24.57
N SER A 70 -3.17 12.64 23.69
CA SER A 70 -4.44 11.90 23.74
C SER A 70 -4.24 10.40 23.59
N TRP A 71 -3.50 9.97 22.55
CA TRP A 71 -3.17 8.57 22.30
C TRP A 71 -2.29 7.98 23.41
N GLY A 72 -1.20 8.65 23.79
CA GLY A 72 -0.29 8.13 24.81
C GLY A 72 -0.91 8.02 26.20
N ARG A 73 -1.93 8.85 26.52
CA ARG A 73 -2.72 8.69 27.76
C ARG A 73 -3.72 7.54 27.70
N ARG A 74 -4.25 7.21 26.51
CA ARG A 74 -5.11 6.03 26.30
C ARG A 74 -4.31 4.72 26.36
N TYR A 75 -3.06 4.76 25.93
CA TYR A 75 -2.16 3.61 25.81
C TYR A 75 -0.89 3.77 26.68
N PRO A 76 -0.98 3.94 28.01
CA PRO A 76 0.15 4.41 28.83
C PRO A 76 1.28 3.40 29.06
N HIS A 77 1.14 2.15 28.60
CA HIS A 77 2.02 1.03 28.94
C HIS A 77 2.74 0.41 27.74
N GLU A 78 2.79 1.11 26.61
CA GLU A 78 3.26 0.54 25.34
C GLU A 78 4.76 0.75 25.04
N GLY A 79 5.61 1.04 26.04
CA GLY A 79 7.08 1.08 25.82
C GLY A 79 7.76 2.44 25.99
N TYR A 80 7.01 3.55 25.97
CA TYR A 80 7.55 4.93 26.01
C TYR A 80 8.79 5.17 26.87
N GLY A 81 9.78 5.87 26.30
CA GLY A 81 10.95 6.38 27.01
C GLY A 81 10.63 7.33 28.18
N GLY A 82 11.52 7.40 29.17
CA GLY A 82 11.27 8.08 30.45
C GLY A 82 10.96 9.58 30.33
N TYR A 83 11.69 10.31 29.48
CA TYR A 83 11.41 11.74 29.22
C TYR A 83 10.09 11.92 28.47
N PHE A 84 9.78 11.02 27.52
CA PHE A 84 8.55 11.08 26.76
C PHE A 84 7.30 10.84 27.64
N ARG A 85 7.36 9.94 28.63
CA ARG A 85 6.28 9.77 29.63
C ARG A 85 5.99 11.05 30.42
N ARG A 86 7.03 11.83 30.75
CA ARG A 86 6.87 13.15 31.40
C ARG A 86 6.22 14.15 30.46
N TRP A 87 6.62 14.13 29.19
CA TRP A 87 6.04 14.97 28.15
C TRP A 87 4.55 14.66 27.90
N LEU A 88 4.15 13.38 27.86
CA LEU A 88 2.76 12.93 27.67
C LEU A 88 1.80 13.46 28.75
N THR A 89 2.30 13.61 29.98
CA THR A 89 1.51 14.00 31.15
C THR A 89 1.64 15.49 31.49
N ALA A 90 2.52 16.23 30.83
CA ALA A 90 2.70 17.66 31.02
C ALA A 90 1.47 18.46 30.56
N ARG A 91 1.09 19.48 31.34
CA ARG A 91 -0.01 20.41 30.98
C ARG A 91 0.35 21.29 29.78
N HIS A 92 1.61 21.71 29.73
CA HIS A 92 2.21 22.50 28.64
C HIS A 92 3.50 21.79 28.23
N PRO A 93 3.42 20.76 27.37
CA PRO A 93 4.58 19.99 26.97
C PRO A 93 5.50 20.83 26.09
N GLU A 94 6.79 20.85 26.43
CA GLU A 94 7.85 21.50 25.64
C GLU A 94 8.80 20.42 25.10
N PRO A 95 9.37 20.59 23.90
CA PRO A 95 10.38 19.67 23.39
C PRO A 95 11.64 19.70 24.26
N TYR A 96 12.32 18.56 24.37
CA TYR A 96 13.38 18.35 25.37
C TYR A 96 14.73 17.99 24.75
N ASN A 97 15.01 18.48 23.54
CA ASN A 97 16.27 18.33 22.81
C ASN A 97 16.70 16.86 22.61
N SER A 98 15.72 15.99 22.35
CA SER A 98 15.97 14.57 22.09
C SER A 98 16.56 14.34 20.69
N PHE A 99 17.59 13.50 20.63
CA PHE A 99 18.17 12.94 19.40
C PHE A 99 17.76 11.46 19.19
N GLY A 100 16.81 10.97 19.99
CA GLY A 100 16.31 9.60 19.90
C GLY A 100 15.59 9.29 18.59
N ASN A 101 15.47 8.00 18.27
CA ASN A 101 14.81 7.46 17.07
C ASN A 101 13.27 7.60 17.08
N GLY A 102 12.67 7.96 18.22
CA GLY A 102 11.23 8.11 18.38
C GLY A 102 10.57 9.19 17.51
N SER A 103 11.34 10.08 16.88
CA SER A 103 10.86 10.97 15.81
C SER A 103 10.70 10.25 14.47
N ALA A 104 11.65 9.38 14.12
CA ALA A 104 11.67 8.64 12.85
C ALA A 104 10.64 7.51 12.83
N MET A 105 10.45 6.80 13.96
CA MET A 105 9.54 5.64 14.05
C MET A 105 8.09 5.95 13.70
N ARG A 106 7.67 7.20 13.92
CA ARG A 106 6.27 7.65 13.79
C ARG A 106 5.98 8.58 12.62
N VAL A 107 6.98 8.86 11.77
CA VAL A 107 6.88 9.91 10.73
C VAL A 107 6.16 9.44 9.47
N SER A 108 5.78 8.16 9.39
CA SER A 108 5.36 7.52 8.15
C SER A 108 4.25 8.28 7.41
N ALA A 109 3.24 8.81 8.12
CA ALA A 109 2.16 9.60 7.52
C ALA A 109 2.66 10.81 6.71
N ALA A 110 3.71 11.51 7.18
CA ALA A 110 4.27 12.65 6.46
C ALA A 110 4.89 12.24 5.12
N GLY A 111 5.46 11.02 5.02
CA GLY A 111 6.00 10.49 3.77
C GLY A 111 4.93 10.20 2.70
N TRP A 112 3.66 10.03 3.10
CA TRP A 112 2.55 9.67 2.22
C TRP A 112 1.63 10.82 1.83
N LEU A 113 1.40 11.80 2.71
CA LEU A 113 0.28 12.75 2.60
C LEU A 113 0.54 14.02 1.77
N TYR A 114 1.75 14.21 1.21
CA TYR A 114 2.14 15.47 0.57
C TYR A 114 2.77 15.25 -0.80
N ASP A 115 2.48 16.12 -1.76
CA ASP A 115 2.83 15.90 -3.18
C ASP A 115 4.26 16.30 -3.55
N SER A 116 5.02 16.88 -2.62
CA SER A 116 6.42 17.24 -2.85
C SER A 116 7.34 16.78 -1.72
N LEU A 117 8.59 16.51 -2.08
CA LEU A 117 9.63 16.13 -1.14
C LEU A 117 9.94 17.26 -0.16
N GLU A 118 9.93 18.51 -0.63
CA GLU A 118 10.15 19.70 0.19
C GLU A 118 9.07 19.85 1.26
N LYS A 119 7.79 19.73 0.88
CA LYS A 119 6.67 19.81 1.84
C LYS A 119 6.70 18.63 2.79
N THR A 120 6.98 17.42 2.29
CA THR A 120 7.18 16.21 3.11
C THR A 120 8.21 16.45 4.21
N ARG A 121 9.37 17.03 3.89
CA ARG A 121 10.42 17.34 4.87
C ARG A 121 10.00 18.40 5.87
N VAL A 122 9.35 19.49 5.43
CA VAL A 122 8.83 20.53 6.33
C VAL A 122 7.87 19.94 7.36
N VAL A 123 6.98 19.04 6.93
CA VAL A 123 6.02 18.40 7.83
C VAL A 123 6.68 17.35 8.73
N ALA A 124 7.58 16.53 8.18
CA ALA A 124 8.37 15.58 8.97
C ALA A 124 9.11 16.29 10.12
N LYS A 125 9.76 17.42 9.82
CA LYS A 125 10.41 18.29 10.81
C LYS A 125 9.42 18.79 11.85
N ALA A 126 8.25 19.30 11.47
CA ALA A 126 7.22 19.77 12.40
C ALA A 126 6.78 18.64 13.36
N THR A 127 6.54 17.43 12.86
CA THR A 127 6.14 16.27 13.68
C THR A 127 7.24 15.78 14.64
N ALA A 128 8.51 16.00 14.30
CA ALA A 128 9.65 15.70 15.16
C ALA A 128 9.84 16.78 16.24
N ASN A 129 9.74 18.06 15.84
CA ASN A 129 10.11 19.23 16.64
C ASN A 129 9.37 19.34 17.97
N VAL A 130 8.17 18.77 18.08
CA VAL A 130 7.35 18.75 19.31
C VAL A 130 8.00 17.99 20.48
N THR A 131 9.02 17.15 20.22
CA THR A 131 9.71 16.32 21.24
C THR A 131 11.21 16.20 20.98
N HIS A 132 11.61 16.06 19.71
CA HIS A 132 12.95 15.77 19.22
C HIS A 132 13.49 16.97 18.42
N ASN A 133 13.59 18.14 19.06
CA ASN A 133 14.11 19.36 18.43
C ASN A 133 15.65 19.41 18.31
N HIS A 134 16.35 18.31 18.61
CA HIS A 134 17.77 18.17 18.31
C HIS A 134 17.96 17.94 16.79
N PRO A 135 19.02 18.49 16.16
CA PRO A 135 19.28 18.31 14.73
C PRO A 135 19.23 16.86 14.26
N GLU A 136 19.87 15.93 14.98
CA GLU A 136 19.86 14.50 14.62
C GLU A 136 18.47 13.84 14.76
N GLY A 137 17.63 14.30 15.70
CA GLY A 137 16.25 13.80 15.84
C GLY A 137 15.35 14.25 14.69
N ILE A 138 15.49 15.52 14.27
CA ILE A 138 14.80 16.06 13.08
C ILE A 138 15.29 15.35 11.82
N LYS A 139 16.60 15.21 11.67
CA LYS A 139 17.26 14.56 10.53
C LYS A 139 16.76 13.13 10.32
N GLY A 140 16.62 12.34 11.39
CA GLY A 140 16.09 10.97 11.28
C GLY A 140 14.66 10.92 10.74
N ALA A 141 13.80 11.84 11.20
CA ALA A 141 12.44 11.96 10.71
C ALA A 141 12.37 12.42 9.25
N GLU A 142 13.15 13.45 8.88
CA GLU A 142 13.22 13.93 7.49
C GLU A 142 13.78 12.87 6.53
N ALA A 143 14.81 12.11 6.94
CA ALA A 143 15.40 11.05 6.12
C ALA A 143 14.41 9.91 5.89
N THR A 144 13.73 9.46 6.95
CA THR A 144 12.72 8.40 6.86
C THR A 144 11.54 8.82 5.99
N ALA A 145 10.97 10.01 6.21
CA ALA A 145 9.87 10.52 5.41
C ALA A 145 10.26 10.73 3.93
N SER A 146 11.48 11.21 3.68
CA SER A 146 12.02 11.33 2.32
C SER A 146 12.14 9.98 1.62
N ALA A 147 12.65 8.95 2.31
CA ALA A 147 12.76 7.61 1.75
C ALA A 147 11.39 7.02 1.39
N ILE A 148 10.38 7.21 2.24
CA ILE A 148 8.99 6.81 1.97
C ILE A 148 8.44 7.55 0.75
N PHE A 149 8.60 8.87 0.69
CA PHE A 149 8.14 9.69 -0.44
C PHE A 149 8.77 9.24 -1.75
N MET A 150 10.09 9.05 -1.79
CA MET A 150 10.79 8.62 -2.98
C MET A 150 10.36 7.20 -3.40
N ALA A 151 10.21 6.28 -2.45
CA ALA A 151 9.77 4.91 -2.69
C ALA A 151 8.38 4.87 -3.34
N ARG A 152 7.38 5.56 -2.78
CA ARG A 152 6.01 5.56 -3.34
C ARG A 152 5.90 6.26 -4.69
N ASN A 153 6.84 7.15 -5.01
CA ASN A 153 6.93 7.83 -6.31
C ASN A 153 7.83 7.08 -7.31
N GLY A 154 8.19 5.83 -7.04
CA GLY A 154 8.86 4.94 -8.00
C GLY A 154 10.36 5.14 -8.14
N SER A 155 11.02 5.86 -7.23
CA SER A 155 12.49 5.93 -7.22
C SER A 155 13.11 4.56 -6.96
N SER A 156 14.21 4.25 -7.65
CA SER A 156 15.02 3.05 -7.40
C SER A 156 15.70 3.10 -6.02
N LYS A 157 16.14 1.94 -5.52
CA LYS A 157 16.88 1.86 -4.26
C LYS A 157 18.20 2.63 -4.31
N GLU A 158 18.85 2.64 -5.48
CA GLU A 158 20.08 3.39 -5.72
C GLU A 158 19.85 4.91 -5.66
N GLU A 159 18.74 5.40 -6.20
CA GLU A 159 18.36 6.82 -6.12
C GLU A 159 18.04 7.22 -4.69
N ILE A 160 17.28 6.40 -3.95
CA ILE A 160 16.97 6.62 -2.53
C ILE A 160 18.26 6.65 -1.72
N LYS A 161 19.12 5.63 -1.87
CA LYS A 161 20.42 5.56 -1.18
C LYS A 161 21.25 6.82 -1.42
N LYS A 162 21.44 7.19 -2.69
CA LYS A 162 22.24 8.35 -3.09
C LYS A 162 21.67 9.65 -2.54
N TYR A 163 20.35 9.82 -2.55
CA TYR A 163 19.72 11.01 -1.97
C TYR A 163 19.98 11.09 -0.46
N ILE A 164 19.77 9.98 0.26
CA ILE A 164 19.96 9.95 1.71
C ILE A 164 21.42 10.19 2.12
N GLU A 165 22.39 9.61 1.40
CA GLU A 165 23.82 9.84 1.62
C GLU A 165 24.22 11.31 1.37
N ASN A 166 23.68 11.93 0.33
CA ASN A 166 24.03 13.31 -0.01
C ASN A 166 23.36 14.35 0.89
N GLU A 167 22.07 14.18 1.18
CA GLU A 167 21.28 15.17 1.92
C GLU A 167 21.44 15.01 3.44
N PHE A 168 21.51 13.78 3.93
CA PHE A 168 21.56 13.48 5.37
C PHE A 168 22.91 12.91 5.82
N HIS A 169 23.85 12.63 4.92
CA HIS A 169 25.19 12.16 5.29
C HIS A 169 25.18 10.90 6.18
N TYR A 170 24.17 10.04 6.00
CA TYR A 170 24.19 8.70 6.59
C TYR A 170 25.07 7.79 5.76
N ASP A 171 25.89 6.96 6.41
CA ASP A 171 26.68 5.95 5.71
C ASP A 171 25.83 4.72 5.42
N LEU A 172 25.47 4.53 4.15
CA LEU A 172 24.65 3.42 3.67
C LEU A 172 25.45 2.40 2.85
N ASN A 173 26.79 2.46 2.87
CA ASN A 173 27.66 1.52 2.11
C ASN A 173 27.97 0.24 2.88
N ARG A 174 27.59 0.18 4.16
CA ARG A 174 27.72 -0.98 5.02
C ARG A 174 26.66 -2.01 4.67
N THR A 175 26.97 -3.27 4.91
CA THR A 175 26.04 -4.39 4.73
C THR A 175 25.44 -4.85 6.05
N LEU A 176 24.28 -5.52 5.99
CA LEU A 176 23.67 -6.11 7.19
C LEU A 176 24.60 -7.14 7.86
N ASP A 177 25.37 -7.89 7.08
CA ASP A 177 26.33 -8.87 7.59
C ASP A 177 27.50 -8.23 8.35
N GLU A 178 27.92 -7.02 7.96
CA GLU A 178 28.92 -6.23 8.69
C GLU A 178 28.36 -5.62 9.98
N ILE A 179 27.09 -5.19 9.96
CA ILE A 179 26.43 -4.51 11.09
C ILE A 179 26.04 -5.50 12.19
N ARG A 180 25.38 -6.60 11.81
CA ARG A 180 24.71 -7.56 12.72
C ARG A 180 25.56 -8.09 13.88
N PRO A 181 26.87 -8.41 13.73
CA PRO A 181 27.66 -8.97 14.83
C PRO A 181 27.89 -8.01 16.00
N SER A 182 27.83 -6.70 15.75
CA SER A 182 28.21 -5.66 16.73
C SER A 182 27.08 -4.70 17.11
N PHE A 183 25.98 -4.73 16.36
CA PHE A 183 24.82 -3.87 16.61
C PHE A 183 24.07 -4.33 17.85
N HIS A 184 23.66 -3.42 18.71
CA HIS A 184 22.94 -3.70 19.97
C HIS A 184 21.93 -2.58 20.21
N MET A 185 21.23 -2.63 21.35
CA MET A 185 20.26 -1.62 21.73
C MET A 185 20.85 -0.20 21.65
N ASP A 186 20.29 0.62 20.76
CA ASP A 186 20.67 2.03 20.55
C ASP A 186 19.44 2.82 20.12
N GLU A 187 18.94 3.66 21.01
CA GLU A 187 17.72 4.45 20.81
C GLU A 187 17.97 5.75 20.02
N THR A 188 19.13 5.94 19.39
CA THR A 188 19.48 7.19 18.68
C THR A 188 19.13 7.15 17.19
N CYS A 189 18.72 8.31 16.64
CA CYS A 189 18.51 8.43 15.20
C CYS A 189 19.76 8.06 14.38
N GLN A 190 20.96 8.42 14.87
CA GLN A 190 22.22 8.22 14.16
C GLN A 190 22.60 6.75 13.96
N LYS A 191 22.06 5.85 14.78
CA LYS A 191 22.34 4.42 14.76
C LYS A 191 21.14 3.56 14.41
N THR A 192 19.93 4.08 14.52
CA THR A 192 18.73 3.33 14.12
C THR A 192 18.36 3.59 12.66
N VAL A 193 18.34 4.86 12.24
CA VAL A 193 17.83 5.25 10.92
C VAL A 193 18.68 4.71 9.75
N PRO A 194 20.02 4.82 9.74
CA PRO A 194 20.81 4.28 8.64
C PRO A 194 20.64 2.75 8.52
N GLU A 195 20.63 2.06 9.65
CA GLU A 195 20.53 0.61 9.77
C GLU A 195 19.16 0.11 9.29
N ALA A 196 18.09 0.81 9.64
CA ALA A 196 16.75 0.55 9.12
C ALA A 196 16.65 0.79 7.60
N ILE A 197 17.31 1.82 7.08
CA ILE A 197 17.36 2.10 5.63
C ILE A 197 18.17 1.01 4.91
N ILE A 198 19.32 0.59 5.45
CA ILE A 198 20.13 -0.51 4.89
C ILE A 198 19.32 -1.82 4.87
N ALA A 199 18.55 -2.11 5.92
CA ALA A 199 17.67 -3.27 5.97
C ALA A 199 16.65 -3.28 4.83
N PHE A 200 16.09 -2.11 4.47
CA PHE A 200 15.25 -1.94 3.29
C PHE A 200 16.04 -2.07 1.98
N LEU A 201 17.22 -1.44 1.87
CA LEU A 201 18.02 -1.45 0.64
C LEU A 201 18.44 -2.87 0.23
N GLU A 202 18.78 -3.74 1.19
CA GLU A 202 19.15 -5.14 0.93
C GLU A 202 17.95 -6.09 0.75
N ALA A 203 16.72 -5.64 1.01
CA ALA A 203 15.54 -6.51 0.98
C ALA A 203 15.10 -6.89 -0.45
N ARG A 204 14.50 -8.07 -0.63
CA ARG A 204 13.91 -8.47 -1.92
C ARG A 204 12.39 -8.24 -1.99
N ASP A 205 11.75 -8.20 -0.84
CA ASP A 205 10.33 -7.97 -0.65
C ASP A 205 10.06 -7.39 0.76
N PHE A 206 8.79 -7.12 1.06
CA PHE A 206 8.39 -6.55 2.35
C PHE A 206 8.76 -7.45 3.55
N GLU A 207 8.50 -8.77 3.47
CA GLU A 207 8.80 -9.68 4.58
C GLU A 207 10.31 -9.77 4.80
N ASP A 208 11.09 -9.88 3.73
CA ASP A 208 12.55 -9.89 3.77
C ASP A 208 13.11 -8.61 4.40
N ALA A 209 12.49 -7.45 4.17
CA ALA A 209 12.86 -6.18 4.80
C ALA A 209 12.64 -6.19 6.32
N ILE A 210 11.49 -6.68 6.78
CA ILE A 210 11.23 -6.81 8.23
C ILE A 210 12.19 -7.83 8.86
N ARG A 211 12.43 -8.97 8.19
CA ARG A 211 13.40 -9.97 8.65
C ARG A 211 14.80 -9.41 8.74
N ASN A 212 15.22 -8.60 7.77
CA ASN A 212 16.50 -7.90 7.79
C ASN A 212 16.62 -7.01 9.03
N ALA A 213 15.62 -6.15 9.28
CA ALA A 213 15.60 -5.24 10.42
C ALA A 213 15.66 -5.99 11.76
N VAL A 214 14.79 -6.97 11.98
CA VAL A 214 14.76 -7.79 13.21
C VAL A 214 16.06 -8.59 13.39
N SER A 215 16.68 -9.05 12.30
CA SER A 215 17.92 -9.82 12.38
C SER A 215 19.09 -9.02 12.95
N LEU A 216 19.05 -7.68 12.95
CA LEU A 216 20.09 -6.84 13.54
C LEU A 216 20.10 -6.88 15.07
N GLY A 217 18.96 -7.19 15.69
CA GLY A 217 18.77 -7.09 17.15
C GLY A 217 18.69 -5.64 17.62
N GLY A 218 18.93 -5.41 18.91
CA GLY A 218 18.80 -4.11 19.55
C GLY A 218 17.35 -3.64 19.67
N ASP A 219 17.07 -2.47 19.11
CA ASP A 219 15.77 -1.79 19.10
C ASP A 219 14.92 -2.28 17.90
N THR A 220 14.50 -3.55 17.95
CA THR A 220 14.00 -4.27 16.76
C THR A 220 12.60 -3.86 16.32
N ASP A 221 11.73 -3.47 17.24
CA ASP A 221 10.44 -2.85 16.93
C ASP A 221 10.65 -1.52 16.23
N THR A 222 11.52 -0.64 16.73
CA THR A 222 11.79 0.65 16.08
C THR A 222 12.47 0.51 14.72
N LEU A 223 13.48 -0.36 14.61
CA LEU A 223 14.08 -0.72 13.32
C LEU A 223 13.00 -1.25 12.36
N GLY A 224 12.16 -2.17 12.85
CA GLY A 224 11.05 -2.73 12.11
C GLY A 224 10.08 -1.66 11.61
N ALA A 225 9.67 -0.73 12.46
CA ALA A 225 8.73 0.33 12.13
C ALA A 225 9.26 1.26 11.03
N ILE A 226 10.51 1.68 11.15
CA ILE A 226 11.17 2.53 10.14
C ILE A 226 11.35 1.76 8.83
N THR A 227 11.96 0.57 8.86
CA THR A 227 12.18 -0.25 7.66
C THR A 227 10.86 -0.61 6.98
N GLY A 228 9.86 -1.04 7.75
CA GLY A 228 8.55 -1.45 7.26
C GLY A 228 7.80 -0.31 6.61
N SER A 229 7.90 0.91 7.15
CA SER A 229 7.26 2.09 6.54
C SER A 229 7.80 2.42 5.13
N ILE A 230 9.12 2.25 4.93
CA ILE A 230 9.77 2.45 3.62
C ILE A 230 9.47 1.27 2.70
N ALA A 231 9.58 0.05 3.22
CA ALA A 231 9.35 -1.18 2.46
C ALA A 231 7.91 -1.28 1.94
N GLU A 232 6.92 -0.84 2.71
CA GLU A 232 5.53 -0.73 2.26
C GLU A 232 5.40 0.16 1.04
N ALA A 233 6.02 1.34 1.07
CA ALA A 233 5.94 2.30 -0.03
C ALA A 233 6.59 1.76 -1.31
N TYR A 234 7.58 0.89 -1.18
CA TYR A 234 8.33 0.35 -2.31
C TYR A 234 7.75 -0.97 -2.86
N PHE A 235 7.44 -1.93 -1.98
CA PHE A 235 7.01 -3.29 -2.36
C PHE A 235 5.50 -3.49 -2.28
N GLY A 236 4.79 -2.66 -1.53
CA GLY A 236 3.45 -2.98 -1.04
C GLY A 236 3.49 -4.04 0.08
N ILE A 237 2.32 -4.44 0.55
CA ILE A 237 2.14 -5.45 1.61
C ILE A 237 1.09 -6.46 1.14
N SER A 238 1.29 -7.74 1.45
CA SER A 238 0.30 -8.76 1.15
C SER A 238 -0.95 -8.61 2.04
N GLU A 239 -2.11 -8.99 1.50
CA GLU A 239 -3.38 -8.92 2.24
C GLU A 239 -3.37 -9.81 3.49
N THR A 240 -2.66 -10.94 3.47
CA THR A 240 -2.47 -11.78 4.65
C THR A 240 -1.81 -11.01 5.80
N LEU A 241 -0.77 -10.23 5.50
CA LEU A 241 -0.09 -9.41 6.49
C LEU A 241 -0.96 -8.23 6.94
N ILE A 242 -1.71 -7.60 6.02
CA ILE A 242 -2.67 -6.54 6.37
C ILE A 242 -3.77 -7.09 7.30
N SER A 243 -4.34 -8.25 6.97
CA SER A 243 -5.38 -8.91 7.79
C SER A 243 -4.86 -9.25 9.18
N GLU A 244 -3.67 -9.84 9.25
CA GLU A 244 -3.03 -10.16 10.53
C GLU A 244 -2.73 -8.90 11.36
N CYS A 245 -2.27 -7.82 10.72
CA CYS A 245 -2.10 -6.53 11.36
C CYS A 245 -3.41 -6.02 11.95
N ARG A 246 -4.50 -6.02 11.17
CA ARG A 246 -5.83 -5.57 11.60
C ARG A 246 -6.38 -6.39 12.78
N ASN A 247 -6.04 -7.68 12.86
CA ASN A 247 -6.45 -8.54 13.98
C ASN A 247 -5.68 -8.24 15.28
N ARG A 248 -4.52 -7.57 15.18
CA ARG A 248 -3.64 -7.27 16.32
C ARG A 248 -3.76 -5.86 16.87
N ILE A 249 -4.43 -4.96 16.15
CA ILE A 249 -4.63 -3.58 16.57
C ILE A 249 -6.09 -3.33 17.00
N ASN A 250 -6.29 -2.34 17.86
CA ASN A 250 -7.60 -2.01 18.40
C ASN A 250 -8.51 -1.34 17.36
N LYS A 251 -9.81 -1.24 17.66
CA LYS A 251 -10.80 -0.65 16.75
C LYS A 251 -10.47 0.83 16.43
N ASP A 252 -10.15 1.62 17.45
CA ASP A 252 -9.77 3.03 17.28
C ASP A 252 -8.52 3.20 16.39
N MET A 253 -7.55 2.28 16.50
CA MET A 253 -6.39 2.25 15.62
C MET A 253 -6.78 1.93 14.17
N ARG A 254 -7.66 0.94 13.96
CA ARG A 254 -8.19 0.61 12.63
C ARG A 254 -8.93 1.78 12.00
N ASP A 255 -9.72 2.52 12.78
CA ASP A 255 -10.47 3.67 12.29
C ASP A 255 -9.54 4.75 11.69
N VAL A 256 -8.38 5.02 12.33
CA VAL A 256 -7.37 5.96 11.79
C VAL A 256 -6.70 5.42 10.53
N VAL A 257 -6.35 4.13 10.52
CA VAL A 257 -5.74 3.49 9.36
C VAL A 257 -6.69 3.51 8.15
N ASP A 258 -7.97 3.22 8.38
CA ASP A 258 -9.00 3.24 7.34
C ASP A 258 -9.16 4.66 6.79
N ALA A 259 -9.24 5.68 7.65
CA ALA A 259 -9.28 7.08 7.22
C ALA A 259 -8.06 7.50 6.41
N PHE A 260 -6.86 7.05 6.80
CA PHE A 260 -5.63 7.31 6.07
C PHE A 260 -5.64 6.71 4.67
N TYR A 261 -5.99 5.43 4.52
CA TYR A 261 -6.01 4.78 3.20
C TYR A 261 -7.18 5.23 2.34
N SER A 262 -8.29 5.70 2.92
CA SER A 262 -9.34 6.37 2.14
C SER A 262 -8.79 7.60 1.41
N LEU A 263 -7.94 8.40 2.06
CA LEU A 263 -7.36 9.61 1.46
C LEU A 263 -6.18 9.29 0.51
N VAL A 264 -5.25 8.42 0.91
CA VAL A 264 -4.05 8.14 0.11
C VAL A 264 -4.37 7.33 -1.16
N ARG A 265 -5.52 6.65 -1.19
CA ARG A 265 -6.01 5.94 -2.38
C ARG A 265 -6.94 6.80 -3.25
N GLU A 266 -7.18 8.07 -2.95
CA GLU A 266 -8.09 8.92 -3.75
C GLU A 266 -7.57 9.29 -5.15
N ASP A 267 -6.29 9.06 -5.46
CA ASP A 267 -5.71 9.28 -6.81
C ASP A 267 -5.53 7.97 -7.62
N ASP A 268 -5.92 6.84 -7.01
CA ASP A 268 -6.10 5.56 -7.68
C ASP A 268 -7.58 5.19 -7.54
N SER A 269 -8.40 5.34 -8.59
CA SER A 269 -9.54 4.40 -8.69
C SER A 269 -8.93 3.02 -8.46
N PRO A 270 -9.39 2.26 -7.44
CA PRO A 270 -8.57 1.20 -6.87
C PRO A 270 -8.11 0.30 -8.00
N ASN A 271 -6.80 0.27 -8.26
CA ASN A 271 -6.24 -0.48 -9.38
C ASN A 271 -6.24 -1.99 -9.07
N THR A 272 -7.37 -2.45 -8.56
CA THR A 272 -7.81 -3.83 -8.47
C THR A 272 -7.51 -4.60 -9.75
N ASN A 273 -7.62 -3.94 -10.91
CA ASN A 273 -7.27 -4.50 -12.20
C ASN A 273 -5.77 -4.76 -12.37
N GLN A 274 -4.87 -3.87 -11.90
CA GLN A 274 -3.44 -4.19 -11.80
C GLN A 274 -3.17 -5.37 -10.86
N MET A 275 -3.96 -5.55 -9.80
CA MET A 275 -3.79 -6.70 -8.91
C MET A 275 -4.17 -8.01 -9.61
N ILE A 276 -5.26 -8.00 -10.41
CA ILE A 276 -5.61 -9.12 -11.30
C ILE A 276 -4.47 -9.37 -12.29
N GLU A 277 -3.90 -8.33 -12.91
CA GLU A 277 -2.75 -8.48 -13.82
C GLU A 277 -1.52 -9.07 -13.12
N LYS A 278 -1.21 -8.65 -11.89
CA LYS A 278 -0.11 -9.24 -11.09
C LYS A 278 -0.37 -10.71 -10.79
N ALA A 279 -1.59 -11.08 -10.43
CA ALA A 279 -1.96 -12.47 -10.16
C ALA A 279 -1.86 -13.34 -11.43
N ILE A 280 -2.32 -12.82 -12.58
CA ILE A 280 -2.14 -13.49 -13.89
C ILE A 280 -0.65 -13.68 -14.18
N ASN A 281 0.16 -12.64 -14.00
CA ASN A 281 1.61 -12.72 -14.22
C ASN A 281 2.27 -13.81 -13.35
N GLN A 282 1.91 -13.90 -12.07
CA GLN A 282 2.46 -14.91 -11.16
C GLN A 282 2.00 -16.33 -11.50
N TYR A 283 0.75 -16.50 -11.91
CA TYR A 283 0.25 -17.78 -12.43
C TYR A 283 1.10 -18.29 -13.60
N TYR A 284 1.48 -17.42 -14.55
CA TYR A 284 2.36 -17.80 -15.66
C TYR A 284 3.80 -18.13 -15.25
N VAL A 285 4.28 -17.63 -14.10
CA VAL A 285 5.63 -17.92 -13.60
C VAL A 285 5.68 -19.27 -12.88
N HIS A 286 4.68 -19.57 -12.06
CA HIS A 286 4.69 -20.74 -11.17
C HIS A 286 3.86 -21.93 -11.70
N ASN A 287 2.83 -21.68 -12.51
CA ASN A 287 1.89 -22.65 -13.12
C ASN A 287 1.50 -23.83 -12.20
N ASP A 288 1.32 -23.53 -10.91
CA ASP A 288 1.05 -24.50 -9.87
C ASP A 288 -0.25 -24.15 -9.13
N LYS A 289 -0.56 -24.97 -8.12
CA LYS A 289 -1.78 -24.81 -7.32
C LYS A 289 -1.78 -23.50 -6.53
N GLU A 290 -0.61 -23.01 -6.11
CA GLU A 290 -0.49 -21.79 -5.32
C GLU A 290 -0.78 -20.55 -6.16
N GLY A 291 -0.30 -20.50 -7.41
CA GLY A 291 -0.64 -19.44 -8.36
C GLY A 291 -2.15 -19.34 -8.64
N MET A 292 -2.86 -20.48 -8.71
CA MET A 292 -4.32 -20.49 -8.88
C MET A 292 -5.08 -20.03 -7.63
N ILE A 293 -4.62 -20.42 -6.44
CA ILE A 293 -5.21 -19.95 -5.18
C ILE A 293 -5.07 -18.43 -5.09
N LEU A 294 -3.88 -17.90 -5.36
CA LEU A 294 -3.64 -16.47 -5.36
C LEU A 294 -4.53 -15.73 -6.37
N PHE A 295 -4.69 -16.27 -7.57
CA PHE A 295 -5.57 -15.70 -8.58
C PHE A 295 -7.03 -15.64 -8.10
N ILE A 296 -7.53 -16.73 -7.52
CA ILE A 296 -8.89 -16.80 -6.96
C ILE A 296 -9.05 -15.78 -5.83
N ASP A 297 -8.12 -15.76 -4.87
CA ASP A 297 -8.16 -14.83 -3.74
C ASP A 297 -8.17 -13.37 -4.22
N MET A 298 -7.37 -13.07 -5.24
CA MET A 298 -7.30 -11.73 -5.82
C MET A 298 -8.62 -11.35 -6.49
N MET A 299 -9.20 -12.23 -7.29
CA MET A 299 -10.49 -12.01 -7.92
C MET A 299 -11.60 -11.76 -6.88
N ILE A 300 -11.63 -12.53 -5.78
CA ILE A 300 -12.58 -12.35 -4.68
C ILE A 300 -12.38 -10.98 -4.02
N ASN A 301 -11.15 -10.60 -3.72
CA ASN A 301 -10.84 -9.31 -3.09
C ASN A 301 -11.23 -8.14 -4.00
N THR A 302 -10.89 -8.22 -5.29
CA THR A 302 -11.30 -7.23 -6.27
C THR A 302 -12.83 -7.06 -6.30
N MET A 303 -13.59 -8.15 -6.29
CA MET A 303 -15.06 -8.07 -6.23
C MET A 303 -15.56 -7.40 -4.94
N LYS A 304 -14.92 -7.66 -3.78
CA LYS A 304 -15.27 -7.02 -2.50
C LYS A 304 -14.99 -5.51 -2.51
N GLN A 305 -13.99 -5.09 -3.26
CA GLN A 305 -13.63 -3.68 -3.43
C GLN A 305 -14.45 -2.98 -4.53
N GLY A 306 -15.46 -3.65 -5.11
CA GLY A 306 -16.28 -3.07 -6.16
C GLY A 306 -15.56 -2.95 -7.52
N GLY A 307 -14.54 -3.78 -7.77
CA GLY A 307 -13.77 -3.74 -9.00
C GLY A 307 -14.62 -4.00 -10.25
N GLU A 308 -14.15 -3.47 -11.37
CA GLU A 308 -14.85 -3.48 -12.65
C GLU A 308 -13.94 -3.98 -13.77
N PHE A 309 -14.50 -4.76 -14.69
CA PHE A 309 -13.86 -5.04 -15.97
C PHE A 309 -14.28 -4.03 -17.01
N ILE A 310 -13.36 -3.73 -17.93
CA ILE A 310 -13.68 -3.08 -19.19
C ILE A 310 -14.25 -4.14 -20.13
N VAL A 311 -15.47 -3.93 -20.59
CA VAL A 311 -16.15 -4.84 -21.54
C VAL A 311 -16.35 -4.11 -22.86
N PRO A 312 -15.76 -4.60 -23.96
CA PRO A 312 -15.98 -4.02 -25.28
C PRO A 312 -17.35 -4.39 -25.84
N TYR A 313 -17.98 -3.40 -26.46
CA TYR A 313 -19.22 -3.56 -27.21
C TYR A 313 -19.01 -3.14 -28.66
N ILE A 314 -19.69 -3.87 -29.54
CA ILE A 314 -19.78 -3.60 -30.98
C ILE A 314 -21.18 -3.05 -31.26
N THR A 315 -21.23 -1.91 -31.93
CA THR A 315 -22.47 -1.36 -32.49
C THR A 315 -22.90 -2.19 -33.70
N LYS A 316 -24.05 -2.86 -33.63
CA LYS A 316 -24.55 -3.70 -34.74
C LYS A 316 -25.07 -2.92 -35.95
N ASN A 317 -25.41 -1.64 -35.76
CA ASN A 317 -25.90 -0.74 -36.81
C ASN A 317 -24.99 0.48 -36.89
N SER A 318 -24.61 0.90 -38.10
CA SER A 318 -23.89 2.16 -38.30
C SER A 318 -24.82 3.33 -37.96
N PHE A 319 -24.33 4.29 -37.17
CA PHE A 319 -25.08 5.50 -36.80
C PHE A 319 -25.46 6.36 -38.01
N LEU A 320 -24.71 6.23 -39.11
CA LEU A 320 -24.90 6.96 -40.35
C LEU A 320 -24.69 6.01 -41.54
N SER A 321 -25.53 6.12 -42.55
CA SER A 321 -25.28 5.49 -43.86
C SER A 321 -24.06 6.13 -44.53
N LYS A 322 -23.40 5.41 -45.45
CA LYS A 322 -22.27 5.96 -46.23
C LYS A 322 -22.65 7.24 -47.00
N GLU A 323 -23.91 7.35 -47.41
CA GLU A 323 -24.43 8.56 -48.07
C GLU A 323 -24.53 9.74 -47.10
N GLN A 324 -24.94 9.51 -45.85
CA GLN A 324 -25.02 10.56 -44.82
C GLN A 324 -23.64 11.06 -44.39
N ILE A 325 -22.64 10.19 -44.28
CA ILE A 325 -21.27 10.56 -43.92
C ILE A 325 -20.67 11.54 -44.94
N ASN A 326 -20.99 11.36 -46.23
CA ASN A 326 -20.49 12.20 -47.30
C ASN A 326 -21.18 13.57 -47.39
N SER A 327 -22.26 13.80 -46.63
CA SER A 327 -23.04 15.04 -46.65
C SER A 327 -22.88 15.92 -45.40
N ILE A 328 -21.96 15.58 -44.49
CA ILE A 328 -21.77 16.28 -43.21
C ILE A 328 -20.89 17.51 -43.38
N ASN A 329 -21.34 18.66 -42.86
CA ASN A 329 -20.55 19.87 -42.73
C ASN A 329 -20.28 20.22 -41.26
N ILE A 330 -19.21 20.99 -41.02
CA ILE A 330 -18.86 21.47 -39.68
C ILE A 330 -19.97 22.41 -39.18
N GLY A 331 -20.62 22.03 -38.07
CA GLY A 331 -21.71 22.79 -37.45
C GLY A 331 -23.10 22.15 -37.53
N ASP A 332 -23.24 21.05 -38.26
CA ASP A 332 -24.49 20.29 -38.34
C ASP A 332 -24.84 19.67 -36.97
N ILE A 333 -26.10 19.83 -36.55
CA ILE A 333 -26.66 19.23 -35.33
C ILE A 333 -27.50 18.03 -35.73
N PHE A 334 -27.11 16.83 -35.30
CA PHE A 334 -27.85 15.60 -35.52
C PHE A 334 -28.58 15.17 -34.26
N THR A 335 -29.81 14.68 -34.42
CA THR A 335 -30.58 14.02 -33.36
C THR A 335 -30.64 12.53 -33.68
N LEU A 336 -30.25 11.70 -32.71
CA LEU A 336 -30.29 10.23 -32.84
C LEU A 336 -31.73 9.77 -32.56
N ASP A 337 -32.44 9.40 -33.62
CA ASP A 337 -33.78 8.80 -33.61
C ASP A 337 -33.76 7.27 -33.74
N HIS A 338 -32.56 6.66 -33.76
CA HIS A 338 -32.34 5.23 -33.95
C HIS A 338 -31.91 4.51 -32.67
N ASP A 339 -32.53 3.35 -32.38
CA ASP A 339 -32.11 2.44 -31.32
C ASP A 339 -30.71 1.86 -31.60
N VAL A 340 -29.72 2.31 -30.84
CA VAL A 340 -28.34 1.81 -30.91
C VAL A 340 -28.27 0.44 -30.23
N LYS A 341 -28.15 -0.62 -31.03
CA LYS A 341 -27.99 -1.99 -30.51
C LYS A 341 -26.51 -2.29 -30.28
N LEU A 342 -26.11 -2.30 -29.00
CA LEU A 342 -24.80 -2.74 -28.55
C LEU A 342 -24.78 -4.26 -28.35
N LYS A 343 -23.71 -4.92 -28.77
CA LYS A 343 -23.45 -6.34 -28.49
C LYS A 343 -22.08 -6.46 -27.82
N MET A 344 -22.00 -7.15 -26.68
CA MET A 344 -20.71 -7.51 -26.09
C MET A 344 -19.88 -8.31 -27.12
N GLU A 345 -18.60 -7.96 -27.24
CA GLU A 345 -17.67 -8.68 -28.09
C GLU A 345 -17.23 -9.99 -27.43
N THR A 346 -17.09 -11.04 -28.24
CA THR A 346 -16.68 -12.38 -27.82
C THR A 346 -15.44 -12.79 -28.59
N VAL A 347 -14.57 -13.57 -27.95
CA VAL A 347 -13.37 -14.15 -28.55
C VAL A 347 -13.52 -15.67 -28.71
N LYS A 348 -12.85 -16.24 -29.72
CA LYS A 348 -12.83 -17.69 -29.95
C LYS A 348 -11.51 -18.29 -29.52
N ASP A 349 -11.56 -19.43 -28.82
CA ASP A 349 -10.36 -20.21 -28.53
C ASP A 349 -9.92 -21.06 -29.74
N ALA A 350 -8.78 -21.75 -29.60
CA ALA A 350 -8.22 -22.61 -30.66
C ALA A 350 -9.14 -23.77 -31.08
N SER A 351 -10.11 -24.16 -30.24
CA SER A 351 -11.09 -25.19 -30.55
C SER A 351 -12.39 -24.63 -31.15
N GLY A 352 -12.49 -23.30 -31.29
CA GLY A 352 -13.63 -22.60 -31.88
C GLY A 352 -14.76 -22.28 -30.88
N LYS A 353 -14.56 -22.51 -29.58
CA LYS A 353 -15.55 -22.15 -28.54
C LYS A 353 -15.54 -20.65 -28.30
N GLU A 354 -16.72 -20.09 -28.05
CA GLU A 354 -16.88 -18.65 -27.79
C GLU A 354 -16.77 -18.33 -26.30
N TRP A 355 -16.11 -17.22 -26.00
CA TRP A 355 -15.88 -16.70 -24.65
C TRP A 355 -16.11 -15.20 -24.63
N LEU A 356 -16.55 -14.65 -23.49
CA LEU A 356 -16.62 -13.20 -23.32
C LEU A 356 -15.21 -12.64 -23.05
N GLY A 357 -14.74 -11.71 -23.87
CA GLY A 357 -13.47 -11.01 -23.65
C GLY A 357 -13.68 -9.86 -22.67
N VAL A 358 -12.91 -9.84 -21.58
CA VAL A 358 -12.93 -8.76 -20.59
C VAL A 358 -11.51 -8.25 -20.33
N PHE A 359 -11.37 -6.99 -19.94
CA PHE A 359 -10.08 -6.33 -19.88
C PHE A 359 -9.85 -5.61 -18.56
N THR A 360 -8.63 -5.67 -18.07
CA THR A 360 -8.17 -4.95 -16.86
C THR A 360 -7.82 -3.49 -17.18
N SER A 361 -7.45 -3.20 -18.43
CA SER A 361 -7.11 -1.85 -18.87
C SER A 361 -7.48 -1.59 -20.33
N THR A 362 -7.61 -0.30 -20.68
CA THR A 362 -7.84 0.13 -22.07
C THR A 362 -6.66 -0.26 -22.97
N GLU A 363 -5.44 -0.28 -22.43
CA GLU A 363 -4.25 -0.73 -23.15
C GLU A 363 -4.37 -2.22 -23.55
N GLU A 364 -4.75 -3.10 -22.62
CA GLU A 364 -4.99 -4.52 -22.93
C GLU A 364 -6.10 -4.70 -23.98
N MET A 365 -7.14 -3.87 -23.93
CA MET A 365 -8.22 -3.89 -24.92
C MET A 365 -7.74 -3.51 -26.32
N HIS A 366 -6.96 -2.44 -26.45
CA HIS A 366 -6.48 -1.94 -27.73
C HIS A 366 -5.46 -2.85 -28.43
N LYS A 367 -4.95 -3.89 -27.76
CA LYS A 367 -4.05 -4.88 -28.38
C LYS A 367 -4.73 -5.72 -29.47
N GLY A 368 -6.05 -5.86 -29.45
CA GLY A 368 -6.73 -6.69 -30.46
C GLY A 368 -8.26 -6.65 -30.47
N SER A 369 -8.90 -5.86 -29.61
CA SER A 369 -10.36 -5.75 -29.56
C SER A 369 -10.92 -5.00 -30.76
N SER A 370 -12.06 -5.44 -31.29
CA SER A 370 -12.82 -4.75 -32.34
C SER A 370 -13.96 -3.88 -31.78
N GLY A 371 -14.16 -3.87 -30.47
CA GLY A 371 -15.17 -3.07 -29.79
C GLY A 371 -14.91 -1.58 -29.92
N ASN A 372 -15.93 -0.84 -30.36
CA ASN A 372 -15.89 0.60 -30.53
C ASN A 372 -16.54 1.38 -29.38
N VAL A 373 -17.14 0.68 -28.43
CA VAL A 373 -17.72 1.24 -27.20
C VAL A 373 -17.15 0.47 -26.01
N GLN A 374 -16.62 1.20 -25.03
CA GLN A 374 -16.07 0.64 -23.79
C GLN A 374 -17.05 0.92 -22.65
N ILE A 375 -17.39 -0.10 -21.87
CA ILE A 375 -18.22 0.06 -20.68
C ILE A 375 -17.55 -0.67 -19.52
N ASN A 376 -17.30 0.05 -18.43
CA ASN A 376 -16.87 -0.54 -17.17
C ASN A 376 -18.07 -1.23 -16.51
N GLN A 377 -17.89 -2.48 -16.11
CA GLN A 377 -18.93 -3.26 -15.45
C GLN A 377 -18.33 -4.00 -14.27
N SER A 378 -19.05 -3.96 -13.14
CA SER A 378 -18.74 -4.77 -11.96
C SER A 378 -18.42 -6.20 -12.34
N ILE A 379 -17.30 -6.70 -11.81
CA ILE A 379 -16.85 -8.08 -12.05
C ILE A 379 -17.95 -9.06 -11.65
N LEU A 380 -18.58 -8.88 -10.48
CA LEU A 380 -19.63 -9.76 -9.99
C LEU A 380 -20.83 -9.82 -10.94
N SER A 381 -21.24 -8.67 -11.50
CA SER A 381 -22.34 -8.59 -12.46
C SER A 381 -22.01 -9.35 -13.75
N ILE A 382 -20.78 -9.21 -14.27
CA ILE A 382 -20.32 -9.93 -15.46
C ILE A 382 -20.27 -11.44 -15.20
N LEU A 383 -19.71 -11.84 -14.06
CA LEU A 383 -19.64 -13.25 -13.67
C LEU A 383 -21.04 -13.86 -13.60
N LYS A 384 -22.01 -13.18 -12.97
CA LYS A 384 -23.41 -13.64 -12.90
C LYS A 384 -24.06 -13.71 -14.29
N LEU A 385 -23.85 -12.71 -15.13
CA LEU A 385 -24.38 -12.68 -16.51
C LEU A 385 -23.87 -13.85 -17.35
N VAL A 386 -22.59 -14.19 -17.24
CA VAL A 386 -21.95 -15.23 -18.06
C VAL A 386 -22.47 -16.63 -17.73
N ILE A 387 -22.90 -16.90 -16.49
CA ILE A 387 -23.45 -18.21 -16.09
C ILE A 387 -24.68 -18.57 -16.94
N ASP A 388 -25.59 -17.62 -17.14
CA ASP A 388 -26.84 -17.84 -17.87
C ASP A 388 -26.69 -17.74 -19.39
N TRP A 389 -25.56 -17.23 -19.87
CA TRP A 389 -25.32 -17.03 -21.30
C TRP A 389 -24.91 -18.34 -21.99
N LYS A 390 -25.86 -19.03 -22.63
CA LYS A 390 -25.68 -20.39 -23.19
C LYS A 390 -24.64 -20.49 -24.29
N GLU A 391 -24.46 -19.44 -25.08
CA GLU A 391 -23.62 -19.44 -26.28
C GLU A 391 -22.12 -19.29 -25.98
N ILE A 392 -21.73 -19.01 -24.73
CA ILE A 392 -20.32 -18.87 -24.33
C ILE A 392 -19.92 -19.87 -23.23
N ASP A 393 -18.63 -20.21 -23.17
CA ASP A 393 -18.07 -21.19 -22.22
C ASP A 393 -17.53 -20.56 -20.93
N GLY A 394 -17.43 -19.23 -20.88
CA GLY A 394 -16.92 -18.48 -19.73
C GLY A 394 -16.40 -17.11 -20.13
N ILE A 395 -15.42 -16.60 -19.37
CA ILE A 395 -14.71 -15.36 -19.68
C ILE A 395 -13.23 -15.62 -19.98
N VAL A 396 -12.63 -14.72 -20.77
CA VAL A 396 -11.17 -14.60 -20.92
C VAL A 396 -10.77 -13.19 -20.51
N ILE A 397 -9.93 -13.08 -19.49
CA ILE A 397 -9.33 -11.82 -19.07
C ILE A 397 -8.10 -11.55 -19.95
N ASN A 398 -8.01 -10.34 -20.53
CA ASN A 398 -6.90 -9.87 -21.38
C ASN A 398 -6.53 -10.83 -22.52
N PRO A 399 -7.48 -11.20 -23.41
CA PRO A 399 -7.30 -12.24 -24.43
C PRO A 399 -6.14 -12.02 -25.41
N PHE A 400 -5.64 -10.79 -25.55
CA PHE A 400 -4.58 -10.44 -26.50
C PHE A 400 -3.20 -10.23 -25.85
N GLY A 401 -3.08 -10.51 -24.55
CA GLY A 401 -1.85 -10.41 -23.76
C GLY A 401 -1.55 -11.70 -23.00
N LYS A 402 -1.03 -11.57 -21.77
CA LYS A 402 -1.05 -12.68 -20.81
C LYS A 402 -2.47 -12.83 -20.30
N TYR A 403 -3.12 -13.93 -20.65
CA TYR A 403 -4.55 -14.10 -20.48
C TYR A 403 -4.89 -15.10 -19.38
N MET A 404 -6.11 -15.02 -18.85
CA MET A 404 -6.63 -16.03 -17.94
C MET A 404 -8.02 -16.47 -18.40
N GLN A 405 -8.17 -17.78 -18.66
CA GLN A 405 -9.46 -18.38 -19.01
C GLN A 405 -10.17 -18.86 -17.76
N ILE A 406 -11.43 -18.45 -17.60
CA ILE A 406 -12.25 -18.81 -16.45
C ILE A 406 -13.55 -19.44 -16.96
N SER A 407 -13.64 -20.76 -16.80
CA SER A 407 -14.83 -21.52 -17.19
C SER A 407 -16.02 -21.22 -16.27
N LYS A 408 -17.24 -21.48 -16.74
CA LYS A 408 -18.46 -21.39 -15.93
C LYS A 408 -18.38 -22.12 -14.58
N ALA A 409 -17.73 -23.28 -14.52
CA ALA A 409 -17.54 -24.02 -13.28
C ALA A 409 -16.68 -23.25 -12.27
N MET A 410 -15.61 -22.60 -12.74
CA MET A 410 -14.76 -21.75 -11.92
C MET A 410 -15.48 -20.46 -11.50
N ILE A 411 -16.30 -19.89 -12.39
CA ILE A 411 -17.13 -18.72 -12.08
C ILE A 411 -18.12 -19.05 -10.94
N LEU A 412 -18.79 -20.20 -10.99
CA LEU A 412 -19.68 -20.64 -9.91
C LEU A 412 -18.93 -20.80 -8.58
N LEU A 413 -17.71 -21.33 -8.61
CA LEU A 413 -16.86 -21.43 -7.42
C LEU A 413 -16.51 -20.04 -6.86
N LEU A 414 -16.10 -19.11 -7.71
CA LEU A 414 -15.77 -17.72 -7.32
C LEU A 414 -16.97 -17.01 -6.68
N ILE A 415 -18.15 -17.12 -7.29
CA ILE A 415 -19.38 -16.53 -6.74
C ILE A 415 -19.73 -17.18 -5.40
N GLY A 416 -19.64 -18.51 -5.30
CA GLY A 416 -19.93 -19.25 -4.07
C GLY A 416 -19.03 -18.83 -2.91
N ILE A 417 -17.72 -18.76 -3.13
CA ILE A 417 -16.74 -18.29 -2.13
C ILE A 417 -17.04 -16.85 -1.74
N TYR A 418 -17.32 -15.97 -2.71
CA TYR A 418 -17.63 -14.58 -2.46
C TYR A 418 -18.87 -14.42 -1.55
N GLU A 419 -19.94 -15.15 -1.83
CA GLU A 419 -21.20 -15.09 -1.08
C GLU A 419 -21.13 -15.75 0.31
N GLU A 420 -20.26 -16.73 0.53
CA GLU A 420 -20.00 -17.29 1.87
C GLU A 420 -19.30 -16.30 2.80
N HIS A 421 -18.47 -15.41 2.26
CA HIS A 421 -17.74 -14.40 3.02
C HIS A 421 -18.53 -13.13 3.35
N GLU A 422 -19.73 -12.94 2.79
CA GLU A 422 -20.63 -11.82 3.11
C GLU A 422 -21.64 -12.15 4.23
N LYS A 423 -21.76 -13.42 4.63
CA LYS A 423 -22.59 -13.88 5.75
C LYS A 423 -21.80 -13.91 7.05
#